data_AF-A0A8H7WLE5-F1
#
_entry.id   AF-A0A8H7WLE5-F1
#
_cell.length_a   1.000
_cell.length_b   1.000
_cell.length_c   1.000
_cell.angle_alpha   90.00
_cell.angle_beta   90.00
_cell.angle_gamma   90.00
#
_symmetry.space_group_name_H-M   'P 1'
#
loop_
_entity.id
_entity.type
_entity.pdbx_description
1 polymer ?
#
loop_
_entity_poly.entity_id
_entity_poly.type
_entity_poly.pdbx_seq_one_letter_code
_entity_poly.pdbx_strand_id
1 'polypeptide(L)'
;MSTAVWPSLPVEDLKREEDASTARELSWLLDSLQETLASLKSGLEDCYALLAPIEPGSTLVMSSPRSENVKGHVTRVGDAVVRGTIHLRLKTLPHIDLTVQPTNPL
;
A
#
# COMPACT_ATOMS: atom_id res chain seq x y z
N MET A 1 -36.09 -0.89 -25.66
CA MET A 1 -36.11 0.49 -26.19
C MET A 1 -35.21 0.51 -27.42
N SER A 2 -35.80 0.36 -28.62
CA SER A 2 -35.06 0.37 -29.89
C SER A 2 -34.79 1.81 -30.32
N THR A 3 -33.67 2.37 -29.85
CA THR A 3 -33.15 3.61 -30.43
C THR A 3 -32.62 3.26 -31.81
N ALA A 4 -33.34 3.67 -32.86
CA ALA A 4 -32.83 3.59 -34.22
C ALA A 4 -31.52 4.39 -34.28
N VAL A 5 -30.40 3.71 -34.56
CA VAL A 5 -29.09 4.32 -34.70
C VAL A 5 -29.08 5.09 -36.02
N TRP A 6 -28.92 6.42 -35.95
CA TRP A 6 -28.87 7.32 -37.10
C TRP A 6 -27.42 7.78 -37.34
N PRO A 7 -26.94 7.86 -38.59
CA PRO A 7 -27.61 7.50 -39.85
C PRO A 7 -27.71 5.98 -40.05
N SER A 8 -28.77 5.54 -40.74
CA SER A 8 -28.95 4.12 -41.08
C SER A 8 -27.93 3.67 -42.12
N LEU A 9 -27.08 2.74 -41.74
CA LEU A 9 -26.11 2.11 -42.63
C LEU A 9 -26.72 0.89 -43.36
N PRO A 10 -26.28 0.58 -44.59
CA PRO A 10 -26.63 -0.67 -45.25
C PRO A 10 -26.22 -1.89 -44.41
N VAL A 11 -27.01 -2.96 -44.45
CA VAL A 11 -26.77 -4.18 -43.63
C VAL A 11 -25.39 -4.79 -43.86
N GLU A 12 -24.84 -4.63 -45.06
CA GLU A 12 -23.50 -5.12 -45.42
C GLU A 12 -22.37 -4.34 -44.74
N ASP A 13 -22.59 -3.05 -44.47
CA ASP A 13 -21.61 -2.16 -43.83
C ASP A 13 -21.78 -2.12 -42.30
N LEU A 14 -22.95 -2.46 -41.77
CA LEU A 14 -23.23 -2.47 -40.32
C LEU A 14 -22.20 -3.29 -39.54
N LYS A 15 -21.89 -4.50 -40.01
CA LYS A 15 -20.94 -5.38 -39.32
C LYS A 15 -19.52 -4.82 -39.33
N ARG A 16 -19.12 -4.19 -40.45
CA ARG A 16 -17.80 -3.55 -40.57
C ARG A 16 -17.67 -2.38 -39.60
N GLU A 17 -18.70 -1.55 -39.50
CA GLU A 17 -18.71 -0.40 -38.60
C GLU A 17 -18.81 -0.82 -37.12
N GLU A 18 -19.53 -1.90 -36.82
CA GLU A 18 -19.57 -2.50 -35.47
C GLU A 18 -18.18 -3.01 -35.05
N ASP A 19 -17.50 -3.76 -35.92
CA ASP A 19 -16.13 -4.24 -35.67
C ASP A 19 -15.16 -3.05 -35.49
N ALA A 20 -15.31 -2.01 -36.32
CA ALA A 20 -14.50 -0.79 -36.23
C ALA A 20 -14.80 0.05 -34.97
N SER A 21 -16.05 0.11 -34.51
CA SER A 21 -16.40 0.76 -33.24
C SER A 21 -15.82 -0.02 -32.06
N THR A 22 -16.00 -1.33 -32.06
CA THR A 22 -15.47 -2.22 -31.02
C THR A 22 -13.94 -2.09 -30.89
N ALA A 23 -13.22 -2.06 -32.01
CA ALA A 23 -11.78 -1.84 -32.01
C ALA A 23 -11.37 -0.49 -31.42
N ARG A 24 -12.12 0.57 -31.75
CA ARG A 24 -11.90 1.93 -31.20
C ARG A 24 -12.20 1.99 -29.70
N GLU A 25 -13.33 1.42 -29.27
CA GLU A 25 -13.70 1.35 -27.85
C GLU A 25 -12.68 0.58 -27.03
N LEU A 26 -12.18 -0.56 -27.55
CA LEU A 26 -11.10 -1.30 -26.91
C LEU A 26 -9.83 -0.46 -26.80
N SER A 27 -9.45 0.27 -27.86
CA SER A 27 -8.28 1.15 -27.82
C SER A 27 -8.42 2.24 -26.76
N TRP A 28 -9.59 2.88 -26.66
CA TRP A 28 -9.87 3.89 -25.63
C TRP A 28 -9.84 3.31 -24.22
N LEU A 29 -10.38 2.10 -24.04
CA LEU A 29 -10.35 1.42 -22.76
C LEU A 29 -8.91 1.10 -22.33
N LEU A 30 -8.09 0.60 -23.27
CA LEU A 30 -6.68 0.33 -23.01
C LEU A 30 -5.90 1.60 -22.69
N ASP A 31 -6.12 2.69 -23.42
CA ASP A 31 -5.46 3.97 -23.16
C ASP A 31 -5.84 4.55 -21.79
N SER A 32 -7.13 4.47 -21.41
CA SER A 32 -7.57 4.92 -20.07
C SER A 32 -7.03 4.03 -18.94
N LEU A 33 -6.81 2.73 -19.19
CA LEU A 33 -6.26 1.81 -18.21
C LEU A 33 -4.79 2.11 -17.90
N GLN A 34 -4.01 2.62 -18.86
CA GLN A 34 -2.57 2.89 -18.67
C GLN A 34 -2.29 3.81 -17.48
N GLU A 35 -3.10 4.86 -17.29
CA GLU A 35 -2.95 5.78 -16.17
C GLU A 35 -3.18 5.07 -14.83
N THR A 36 -4.21 4.22 -14.75
CA THR A 36 -4.50 3.45 -13.53
C THR A 36 -3.39 2.46 -13.20
N LEU A 37 -2.81 1.81 -14.20
CA LEU A 37 -1.68 0.89 -14.02
C LEU A 37 -0.42 1.62 -13.61
N ALA A 38 -0.15 2.81 -14.17
CA ALA A 38 0.96 3.65 -13.76
C ALA A 38 0.83 4.11 -12.29
N SER A 39 -0.37 4.54 -11.90
CA SER A 39 -0.68 4.91 -10.52
C SER A 39 -0.52 3.73 -9.56
N LEU A 40 -1.03 2.55 -9.93
CA LEU A 40 -0.86 1.32 -9.14
C LEU A 40 0.62 0.95 -8.97
N LYS A 41 1.40 1.01 -10.05
CA LYS A 41 2.83 0.74 -10.02
C LYS A 41 3.55 1.70 -9.08
N SER A 42 3.28 3.00 -9.19
CA SER A 42 3.87 4.02 -8.31
C SER A 42 3.53 3.75 -6.85
N GLY A 43 2.26 3.43 -6.54
CA GLY A 43 1.85 3.12 -5.17
C GLY A 43 2.55 1.87 -4.61
N LEU A 44 2.80 0.85 -5.44
CA LEU A 44 3.56 -0.33 -5.03
C LEU A 44 5.04 -0.02 -4.82
N GLU A 45 5.64 0.82 -5.66
CA GLU A 45 7.03 1.28 -5.51
C GLU A 45 7.22 2.10 -4.22
N ASP A 46 6.25 2.96 -3.89
CA ASP A 46 6.25 3.72 -2.63
C ASP A 46 6.12 2.81 -1.40
N CYS A 47 5.20 1.85 -1.44
CA CYS A 47 5.08 0.84 -0.38
C CYS A 47 6.37 0.03 -0.21
N TYR A 48 7.01 -0.35 -1.32
CA TYR A 48 8.29 -1.04 -1.30
C TYR A 48 9.39 -0.17 -0.66
N ALA A 49 9.47 1.11 -1.02
CA ALA A 49 10.43 2.04 -0.44
C ALA A 49 10.24 2.22 1.08
N LEU A 50 9.00 2.23 1.57
CA LEU A 50 8.70 2.29 3.01
C LEU A 50 9.08 1.02 3.78
N LEU A 51 9.06 -0.14 3.10
CA LEU A 51 9.46 -1.43 3.67
C LEU A 51 10.95 -1.73 3.48
N ALA A 52 11.63 -0.99 2.60
CA ALA A 52 13.04 -1.19 2.35
C ALA A 52 13.85 -0.98 3.65
N PRO A 53 14.81 -1.87 3.95
CA PRO A 53 15.64 -1.78 5.14
C PRO A 53 16.69 -0.66 4.98
N ILE A 54 16.25 0.60 5.09
CA ILE A 54 17.09 1.78 4.96
C ILE A 54 17.35 2.35 6.36
N GLU A 55 18.62 2.52 6.72
CA GLU A 55 19.02 3.16 7.98
C GLU A 55 18.78 4.68 7.93
N PRO A 56 18.31 5.32 9.01
CA PRO A 56 18.22 4.83 10.39
C PRO A 56 16.93 4.10 10.78
N GLY A 57 16.05 3.77 9.82
CA GLY A 57 14.76 3.11 10.08
C GLY A 57 13.68 4.03 10.67
N SER A 58 12.59 3.42 11.14
CA SER A 58 11.44 4.11 11.73
C SER A 58 11.36 3.84 13.24
N THR A 59 11.37 4.91 14.05
CA THR A 59 11.18 4.82 15.51
C THR A 59 9.72 5.01 15.88
N LEU A 60 9.12 3.95 16.44
CA LEU A 60 7.73 3.89 16.87
C LEU A 60 7.67 4.02 18.39
N VAL A 61 6.80 4.91 18.87
CA VAL A 61 6.52 5.05 20.30
C VAL A 61 5.54 3.96 20.71
N MET A 62 5.85 3.26 21.80
CA MET A 62 4.97 2.25 22.40
C MET A 62 4.46 2.76 23.73
N SER A 63 3.14 2.85 23.87
CA SER A 63 2.51 3.21 25.14
C SER A 63 1.17 2.50 25.32
N SER A 64 0.82 2.20 26.57
CA SER A 64 -0.51 1.70 26.88
C SER A 64 -1.55 2.83 26.81
N PRO A 65 -2.74 2.62 26.19
CA PRO A 65 -3.69 3.71 25.89
C PRO A 65 -4.26 4.48 27.10
N ARG A 66 -4.25 3.89 28.30
CA ARG A 66 -4.90 4.45 29.51
C ARG A 66 -4.10 4.24 30.80
N SER A 67 -2.88 3.75 30.68
CA SER A 67 -1.99 3.57 31.81
C SER A 67 -0.56 3.85 31.38
N GLU A 68 0.30 4.22 32.30
CA GLU A 68 1.73 4.35 32.05
C GLU A 68 2.47 3.05 32.38
N ASN A 69 1.75 1.93 32.34
CA ASN A 69 2.28 0.62 32.72
C ASN A 69 3.28 0.08 31.70
N VAL A 70 3.15 0.49 30.44
CA VAL A 70 4.10 0.20 29.38
C VAL A 70 4.40 1.51 28.66
N LYS A 71 5.68 1.90 28.62
CA LYS A 71 6.18 3.05 27.87
C LYS A 71 7.49 2.68 27.20
N GLY A 72 7.71 3.13 25.97
CA GLY A 72 8.94 2.80 25.28
C GLY A 72 9.01 3.35 23.86
N HIS A 73 10.10 3.02 23.21
CA HIS A 73 10.30 3.29 21.80
C HIS A 73 11.00 2.10 21.14
N VAL A 74 10.66 1.81 19.90
CA VAL A 74 11.22 0.73 19.11
C VAL A 74 11.56 1.26 17.73
N THR A 75 12.82 1.10 17.31
CA THR A 75 13.31 1.42 15.98
C THR A 75 13.33 0.14 15.15
N ARG A 76 12.52 0.13 14.09
CA ARG A 76 12.52 -0.94 13.07
C ARG A 76 13.25 -0.50 11.81
N VAL A 77 13.93 -1.42 11.15
CA VAL A 77 14.53 -1.24 9.82
C VAL A 77 14.00 -2.38 8.96
N GLY A 78 13.14 -2.06 8.00
CA GLY A 78 12.39 -3.07 7.24
C GLY A 78 11.50 -3.93 8.13
N ASP A 79 11.74 -5.24 8.13
CA ASP A 79 11.06 -6.25 8.94
C ASP A 79 11.69 -6.49 10.31
N ALA A 80 12.94 -6.03 10.51
CA ALA A 80 13.69 -6.28 11.73
C ALA A 80 13.58 -5.14 12.77
N VAL A 81 13.52 -5.49 14.05
CA VAL A 81 13.63 -4.56 15.16
C VAL A 81 15.09 -4.45 15.60
N VAL A 82 15.73 -3.32 15.29
CA VAL A 82 17.17 -3.10 15.51
C VAL A 82 17.47 -2.48 16.87
N ARG A 83 16.56 -1.65 17.38
CA ARG A 83 16.72 -0.99 18.68
C ARG A 83 15.37 -0.87 19.35
N GLY A 84 15.34 -0.92 20.66
CA GLY A 84 14.17 -0.53 21.41
C GLY A 84 14.42 -0.54 22.90
N THR A 85 13.71 0.33 23.61
CA THR A 85 13.63 0.30 25.07
C THR A 85 12.17 0.31 25.50
N ILE A 86 11.82 -0.56 26.42
CA ILE A 86 10.48 -0.68 26.99
C ILE A 86 10.60 -0.67 28.51
N HIS A 87 9.92 0.29 29.12
CA HIS A 87 9.78 0.49 30.55
C HIS A 87 8.44 -0.09 31.00
N LEU A 88 8.50 -1.03 31.94
CA LEU A 88 7.34 -1.74 32.47
C LEU A 88 7.11 -1.40 33.94
N ARG A 89 5.90 -0.94 34.24
CA ARG A 89 5.39 -0.72 35.60
C ARG A 89 4.22 -1.67 35.83
N LEU A 90 4.54 -2.86 36.33
CA LEU A 90 3.56 -3.89 36.67
C LEU A 90 3.16 -3.75 38.14
N LYS A 91 1.91 -4.09 38.50
CA LYS A 91 1.40 -3.87 39.86
C LYS A 91 2.09 -4.74 40.92
N THR A 92 2.54 -5.92 40.53
CA THR A 92 3.06 -6.96 41.43
C THR A 92 4.56 -7.17 41.30
N LEU A 93 5.21 -6.49 40.34
CA LEU A 93 6.63 -6.63 40.06
C LEU A 93 7.30 -5.25 40.14
N PRO A 94 8.59 -5.20 40.48
CA PRO A 94 9.35 -3.95 40.43
C PRO A 94 9.40 -3.41 38.99
N HIS A 95 9.86 -2.17 38.85
CA HIS A 95 10.10 -1.56 37.55
C HIS A 95 11.11 -2.39 36.73
N ILE A 96 10.76 -2.71 35.49
CA ILE A 96 11.61 -3.50 34.58
C ILE A 96 11.89 -2.68 33.33
N ASP A 97 13.16 -2.58 32.98
CA ASP A 97 13.63 -1.96 31.74
C ASP A 97 14.13 -3.06 30.79
N LEU A 98 13.45 -3.22 29.66
CA LEU A 98 13.81 -4.14 28.60
C LEU A 98 14.47 -3.38 27.46
N THR A 99 15.62 -3.86 26.98
CA THR A 99 16.33 -3.27 25.84
C THR A 99 16.65 -4.34 24.81
N VAL A 100 16.49 -4.00 23.52
CA VAL A 100 16.86 -4.89 22.41
C VAL A 100 18.38 -4.85 22.24
N GLN A 101 19.01 -6.03 22.16
CA GLN A 101 20.45 -6.13 21.91
C GLN A 101 20.76 -5.77 20.45
N PRO A 102 21.68 -4.81 20.19
CA PRO A 102 22.00 -4.39 18.82
C PRO A 102 22.56 -5.50 17.94
N THR A 103 23.15 -6.53 18.56
CA THR A 103 23.84 -7.64 17.88
C THR A 103 22.91 -8.81 17.53
N ASN A 104 21.66 -8.78 17.99
CA ASN A 104 20.67 -9.82 17.69
C ASN A 104 19.30 -9.17 17.47
N PRO A 105 19.05 -8.62 16.26
CA PRO A 105 17.77 -8.01 15.94
C PRO A 105 16.64 -9.04 15.99
N LEU A 106 15.45 -8.60 16.37
CA LEU A 106 14.23 -9.41 16.46
C LEU A 106 13.43 -9.35 15.15
#